data_AF-A0A1Y1ZRT6-F1
#
_entry.id   AF-A0A1Y1ZRT6-F1
#
_cell.length_a   1.000
_cell.length_b   1.000
_cell.length_c   1.000
_cell.angle_alpha   90.00
_cell.angle_beta   90.00
_cell.angle_gamma   90.00
#
_symmetry.space_group_name_H-M   'P 1'
#
loop_
_entity.id
_entity.type
_entity.pdbx_description
1 polymer ?
#
loop_
_entity_poly.entity_id
_entity_poly.type
_entity_poly.pdbx_seq_one_letter_code
_entity_poly.pdbx_strand_id
1 'polypeptide(L)'
;MSAPFLHPDNILDFLISGRLPTIAAKSSTVNDYYAPILDHPFQAMEQCRSLLEDWVVEIFEQGHLLDTEILRQYRVAPEEIDSCPGIYICVHLIGQEQMRYGGRSCDLSCRISKEHDNPRYRGKNPSLNYLCQSYAQESFFVLPVKDLTGTLEKGPLMNLLEQWVCVIFRTLQSHEMSLSLPAEAFAMLSSVDLDSGANLREPLAQWISWGEYPERKHFGLSQSPHYIKQEWGRFVRNKEKEDNIRRKLYKEGYPYVPPPYIPRRPVPWNFTMINGEIHYPADENWPPSHPPLPPYTGSLSRWNWGSNYSDYQFMVQFVHLRVSTSYIDRLEDDSI
;
A
#
# COMPACT_ATOMS: atom_id res chain seq x y z
N MET A 1 20.66 -28.93 0.46
CA MET A 1 20.77 -28.80 -1.00
C MET A 1 19.80 -27.72 -1.42
N SER A 2 20.30 -26.58 -1.89
CA SER A 2 19.44 -25.49 -2.40
C SER A 2 18.63 -26.01 -3.58
N ALA A 3 17.32 -25.81 -3.54
CA ALA A 3 16.44 -26.09 -4.66
C ALA A 3 16.85 -25.17 -5.82
N PRO A 4 17.43 -25.68 -6.93
CA PRO A 4 17.94 -24.80 -8.00
C PRO A 4 16.83 -23.87 -8.51
N PHE A 5 15.58 -24.34 -8.59
CA PHE A 5 14.42 -23.55 -9.00
C PHE A 5 14.08 -22.36 -8.09
N LEU A 6 14.55 -22.33 -6.85
CA LEU A 6 14.30 -21.24 -5.91
C LEU A 6 15.47 -20.26 -5.81
N HIS A 7 16.55 -20.47 -6.60
CA HIS A 7 17.66 -19.53 -6.66
C HIS A 7 17.18 -18.14 -7.10
N PRO A 8 17.61 -17.05 -6.44
CA PRO A 8 17.27 -15.68 -6.82
C PRO A 8 17.36 -15.44 -8.33
N ASP A 9 18.45 -15.85 -8.97
CA ASP A 9 18.60 -15.71 -10.43
C ASP A 9 17.53 -16.42 -11.25
N ASN A 10 17.17 -17.64 -10.89
CA ASN A 10 16.16 -18.42 -11.63
C ASN A 10 14.77 -17.83 -11.42
N ILE A 11 14.51 -17.24 -10.25
CA ILE A 11 13.29 -16.49 -10.01
C ILE A 11 13.26 -15.22 -10.88
N LEU A 12 14.36 -14.46 -10.95
CA LEU A 12 14.43 -13.24 -11.76
C LEU A 12 14.22 -13.56 -13.24
N ASP A 13 14.90 -14.59 -13.74
CA ASP A 13 14.77 -15.06 -15.11
C ASP A 13 13.31 -15.44 -15.42
N PHE A 14 12.66 -16.23 -14.55
CA PHE A 14 11.25 -16.58 -14.73
C PHE A 14 10.33 -15.36 -14.67
N LEU A 15 10.60 -14.38 -13.80
CA LEU A 15 9.78 -13.18 -13.73
C LEU A 15 9.84 -12.38 -15.03
N ILE A 16 11.01 -12.30 -15.67
CA ILE A 16 11.20 -11.54 -16.91
C ILE A 16 10.73 -12.32 -18.15
N SER A 17 11.06 -13.61 -18.24
CA SER A 17 10.79 -14.43 -19.42
C SER A 17 9.42 -15.11 -19.39
N GLY A 18 8.88 -15.38 -18.19
CA GLY A 18 7.62 -16.09 -17.99
C GLY A 18 6.51 -15.16 -17.52
N ARG A 19 6.66 -14.53 -16.35
CA ARG A 19 5.57 -13.76 -15.73
C ARG A 19 5.29 -12.43 -16.44
N LEU A 20 6.30 -11.61 -16.69
CA LEU A 20 6.13 -10.26 -17.23
C LEU A 20 5.44 -10.25 -18.60
N PRO A 21 5.75 -11.14 -19.56
CA PRO A 21 5.06 -11.20 -20.84
C PRO A 21 3.56 -11.51 -20.69
N THR A 22 3.17 -12.34 -19.71
CA THR A 22 1.75 -12.62 -19.45
C THR A 22 1.00 -11.41 -18.92
N ILE A 23 1.68 -10.52 -18.18
CA ILE A 23 1.11 -9.26 -17.70
C ILE A 23 1.06 -8.24 -18.83
N ALA A 24 2.13 -8.11 -19.60
CA ALA A 24 2.24 -7.21 -20.75
C ALA A 24 1.20 -7.52 -21.83
N ALA A 25 0.88 -8.79 -22.06
CA ALA A 25 -0.13 -9.21 -23.02
C ALA A 25 -1.57 -8.76 -22.68
N LYS A 26 -1.83 -8.23 -21.47
CA LYS A 26 -3.17 -7.78 -21.05
C LYS A 26 -3.63 -6.51 -21.77
N SER A 27 -2.73 -5.59 -22.11
CA SER A 27 -3.05 -4.36 -22.87
C SER A 27 -1.80 -3.75 -23.50
N SER A 28 -1.98 -2.99 -24.59
CA SER A 28 -0.87 -2.24 -25.21
C SER A 28 -0.24 -1.27 -24.22
N THR A 29 -1.04 -0.60 -23.37
CA THR A 29 -0.53 0.32 -22.35
C THR A 29 0.40 -0.37 -21.34
N VAL A 30 0.07 -1.58 -20.90
CA VAL A 30 0.93 -2.35 -19.98
C VAL A 30 2.18 -2.85 -20.70
N ASN A 31 2.04 -3.29 -21.96
CA ASN A 31 3.17 -3.66 -22.81
C ASN A 31 4.16 -2.49 -22.98
N ASP A 32 3.67 -1.31 -23.34
CA ASP A 32 4.50 -0.11 -23.54
C ASP A 32 5.20 0.30 -22.23
N TYR A 33 4.52 0.17 -21.09
CA TYR A 33 5.11 0.47 -19.78
C TYR A 33 6.28 -0.47 -19.44
N TYR A 34 6.21 -1.74 -19.84
CA TYR A 34 7.25 -2.74 -19.57
C TYR A 34 8.22 -2.99 -20.73
N ALA A 35 8.03 -2.33 -21.88
CA ALA A 35 8.90 -2.45 -23.05
C ALA A 35 10.40 -2.30 -22.73
N PRO A 36 10.86 -1.36 -21.86
CA PRO A 36 12.28 -1.25 -21.53
C PRO A 36 12.90 -2.52 -20.91
N ILE A 37 12.10 -3.36 -20.25
CA ILE A 37 12.54 -4.65 -19.70
C ILE A 37 12.41 -5.75 -20.75
N LEU A 38 11.28 -5.78 -21.47
CA LEU A 38 10.97 -6.85 -22.44
C LEU A 38 11.89 -6.80 -23.67
N ASP A 39 12.30 -5.61 -24.10
CA ASP A 39 13.19 -5.41 -25.24
C ASP A 39 14.66 -5.67 -24.87
N HIS A 40 15.01 -5.49 -23.58
CA HIS A 40 16.38 -5.62 -23.07
C HIS A 40 16.46 -6.45 -21.77
N PRO A 41 16.02 -7.73 -21.79
CA PRO A 41 15.87 -8.53 -20.57
C PRO A 41 17.20 -8.77 -19.84
N PHE A 42 18.29 -9.02 -20.56
CA PHE A 42 19.60 -9.24 -19.96
C PHE A 42 20.12 -8.00 -19.21
N GLN A 43 19.94 -6.81 -19.78
CA GLN A 43 20.32 -5.56 -19.14
C GLN A 43 19.50 -5.31 -17.87
N ALA A 44 18.19 -5.58 -17.91
CA ALA A 44 17.34 -5.49 -16.73
C ALA A 44 17.77 -6.47 -15.64
N MET A 45 18.16 -7.70 -16.00
CA MET A 45 18.69 -8.68 -15.05
C MET A 45 19.98 -8.20 -14.38
N GLU A 46 20.93 -7.70 -15.16
CA GLU A 46 22.19 -7.17 -14.63
C GLU A 46 21.97 -6.00 -13.69
N GLN A 47 21.07 -5.07 -14.04
CA GLN A 47 20.71 -3.94 -13.18
C GLN A 47 20.06 -4.39 -11.88
N CYS A 48 19.11 -5.33 -11.93
CA CYS A 48 18.51 -5.89 -10.72
C CYS A 48 19.56 -6.55 -9.83
N ARG A 49 20.48 -7.34 -10.41
CA ARG A 49 21.56 -8.00 -9.66
C ARG A 49 22.50 -6.99 -9.00
N SER A 50 22.90 -5.95 -9.71
CA SER A 50 23.81 -4.93 -9.17
C SER A 50 23.21 -4.12 -8.02
N LEU A 51 21.88 -4.13 -7.88
CA LEU A 51 21.15 -3.42 -6.84
C LEU A 51 20.81 -4.31 -5.63
N LEU A 52 20.92 -5.63 -5.75
CA LEU A 52 20.66 -6.55 -4.66
C LEU A 52 21.89 -6.59 -3.74
N GLU A 53 21.68 -6.47 -2.43
CA GLU A 53 22.79 -6.53 -1.48
C GLU A 53 23.39 -7.94 -1.41
N ASP A 54 24.72 -8.02 -1.35
CA ASP A 54 25.48 -9.28 -1.36
C ASP A 54 25.03 -10.27 -0.28
N TRP A 55 24.68 -9.76 0.90
CA TRP A 55 24.24 -10.60 2.02
C TRP A 55 22.99 -11.42 1.70
N VAL A 56 22.12 -10.94 0.81
CA VAL A 56 20.89 -11.65 0.42
C VAL A 56 21.23 -12.94 -0.31
N VAL A 57 22.19 -12.87 -1.25
CA VAL A 57 22.67 -14.02 -2.01
C VAL A 57 23.45 -14.96 -1.09
N GLU A 58 24.34 -14.41 -0.27
CA GLU A 58 25.14 -15.18 0.68
C GLU A 58 24.26 -16.06 1.60
N ILE A 59 23.28 -15.48 2.29
CA ILE A 59 22.45 -16.26 3.22
C ILE A 59 21.42 -17.13 2.47
N PHE A 60 21.06 -16.77 1.23
CA PHE A 60 20.27 -17.66 0.37
C PHE A 60 21.04 -18.95 0.08
N GLU A 61 22.29 -18.84 -0.35
CA GLU A 61 23.15 -19.99 -0.70
C GLU A 61 23.36 -20.91 0.51
N GLN A 62 23.40 -20.35 1.71
CA GLN A 62 23.46 -21.09 2.97
C GLN A 62 22.12 -21.73 3.38
N GLY A 63 21.01 -21.39 2.71
CA GLY A 63 19.68 -21.92 3.01
C GLY A 63 19.00 -21.24 4.20
N HIS A 64 19.42 -20.03 4.54
CA HIS A 64 19.03 -19.32 5.76
C HIS A 64 18.21 -18.05 5.53
N LEU A 65 17.87 -17.73 4.28
CA LEU A 65 17.21 -16.47 3.93
C LEU A 65 15.87 -16.21 4.64
N LEU A 66 15.16 -17.26 5.05
CA LEU A 66 13.89 -17.14 5.76
C LEU A 66 14.02 -17.37 7.27
N ASP A 67 15.25 -17.57 7.76
CA ASP A 67 15.56 -17.71 9.18
C ASP A 67 15.51 -16.34 9.86
N THR A 68 14.58 -16.19 10.79
CA THR A 68 14.36 -14.94 11.52
C THR A 68 15.58 -14.48 12.31
N GLU A 69 16.29 -15.40 12.96
CA GLU A 69 17.43 -15.06 13.82
C GLU A 69 18.59 -14.54 12.98
N ILE A 70 18.77 -15.10 11.78
CA ILE A 70 19.77 -14.65 10.82
C ILE A 70 19.34 -13.31 10.21
N LEU A 71 18.09 -13.16 9.78
CA LEU A 71 17.58 -11.88 9.27
C LEU A 71 17.68 -10.76 10.31
N ARG A 72 17.51 -11.05 11.60
CA ARG A 72 17.66 -10.07 12.68
C ARG A 72 19.07 -9.48 12.74
N GLN A 73 20.10 -10.19 12.28
CA GLN A 73 21.48 -9.68 12.23
C GLN A 73 21.65 -8.59 11.17
N TYR A 74 20.80 -8.58 10.14
CA TYR A 74 20.79 -7.59 9.06
C TYR A 74 19.75 -6.49 9.29
N ARG A 75 19.15 -6.43 10.48
CA ARG A 75 18.17 -5.39 10.79
C ARG A 75 18.83 -4.02 10.74
N VAL A 76 18.07 -3.03 10.30
CA VAL A 76 18.48 -1.63 10.32
C VAL A 76 17.64 -0.85 11.33
N ALA A 77 18.27 0.03 12.12
CA ALA A 77 17.53 0.97 12.94
C ALA A 77 16.98 2.11 12.04
N PRO A 78 15.76 2.63 12.27
CA PRO A 78 15.17 3.68 11.44
C PRO A 78 16.06 4.93 11.24
N GLU A 79 16.86 5.27 12.26
CA GLU A 79 17.82 6.37 12.24
C GLU A 79 19.08 6.12 11.39
N GLU A 80 19.37 4.86 11.07
CA GLU A 80 20.52 4.44 10.24
C GLU A 80 20.15 4.32 8.75
N ILE A 81 18.88 4.53 8.41
CA ILE A 81 18.39 4.34 7.04
C ILE A 81 18.65 5.59 6.23
N ASP A 82 19.46 5.44 5.18
CA ASP A 82 19.71 6.47 4.19
C ASP A 82 18.42 6.92 3.48
N SER A 83 18.37 8.21 3.16
CA SER A 83 17.32 8.79 2.31
C SER A 83 17.59 8.46 0.84
N CYS A 84 17.35 7.20 0.45
CA CYS A 84 17.57 6.70 -0.90
C CYS A 84 16.40 5.86 -1.43
N PRO A 85 16.31 5.62 -2.74
CA PRO A 85 15.43 4.61 -3.30
C PRO A 85 15.84 3.19 -2.89
N GLY A 86 14.85 2.29 -2.79
CA GLY A 86 15.13 0.88 -2.57
C GLY A 86 13.92 0.05 -2.16
N ILE A 87 14.21 -1.20 -1.79
CA ILE A 87 13.23 -2.20 -1.36
C ILE A 87 13.56 -2.62 0.07
N TYR A 88 12.55 -2.66 0.93
CA TYR A 88 12.66 -3.13 2.31
C TYR A 88 11.77 -4.34 2.54
N ILE A 89 12.17 -5.19 3.48
CA ILE A 89 11.31 -6.22 4.07
C ILE A 89 11.05 -5.85 5.53
N CYS A 90 9.78 -5.79 5.91
CA CYS A 90 9.36 -5.75 7.31
C CYS A 90 9.06 -7.17 7.77
N VAL A 91 9.69 -7.59 8.87
CA VAL A 91 9.46 -8.88 9.51
C VAL A 91 8.71 -8.62 10.81
N HIS A 92 7.58 -9.28 10.99
CA HIS A 92 6.76 -9.24 12.20
C HIS A 92 6.81 -10.58 12.90
N LEU A 93 7.20 -10.60 14.17
CA LEU A 93 7.14 -11.80 15.00
C LEU A 93 5.85 -11.80 15.79
N ILE A 94 5.07 -12.87 15.63
CA ILE A 94 3.71 -13.02 16.17
C ILE A 94 3.63 -14.38 16.86
N GLY A 95 3.98 -14.41 18.15
CA GLY A 95 4.12 -15.62 18.94
C GLY A 95 5.32 -16.43 18.45
N GLN A 96 5.06 -17.61 17.89
CA GLN A 96 6.07 -18.46 17.26
C GLN A 96 6.07 -18.34 15.73
N GLU A 97 5.14 -17.54 15.17
CA GLU A 97 4.99 -17.34 13.74
C GLU A 97 5.69 -16.05 13.32
N GLN A 98 6.03 -15.96 12.03
CA GLN A 98 6.51 -14.73 11.43
C GLN A 98 5.66 -14.36 10.22
N MET A 99 5.41 -13.06 10.08
CA MET A 99 4.74 -12.48 8.91
C MET A 99 5.71 -11.51 8.24
N ARG A 100 5.78 -11.55 6.91
CA ARG A 100 6.73 -10.73 6.13
C ARG A 100 5.99 -9.86 5.12
N TYR A 101 6.41 -8.61 5.05
CA TYR A 101 5.90 -7.63 4.12
C TYR A 101 7.05 -7.02 3.33
N GLY A 102 6.96 -7.04 2.00
CA GLY A 102 7.87 -6.33 1.11
C GLY A 102 7.29 -4.99 0.69
N GLY A 103 8.11 -3.96 0.63
CA GLY A 103 7.68 -2.70 0.06
C GLY A 103 8.84 -1.90 -0.49
N ARG A 104 8.50 -0.82 -1.18
CA ARG A 104 9.47 0.05 -1.84
C ARG A 104 9.27 1.52 -1.52
N SER A 105 10.32 2.30 -1.74
CA SER A 105 10.26 3.76 -1.67
C SER A 105 11.31 4.39 -2.57
N CYS A 106 11.11 5.65 -2.94
CA CYS A 106 12.18 6.51 -3.46
C CYS A 106 12.96 7.20 -2.34
N ASP A 107 12.46 7.06 -1.10
CA ASP A 107 13.05 7.57 0.13
C ASP A 107 12.72 6.56 1.24
N LEU A 108 13.63 5.61 1.47
CA LEU A 108 13.49 4.54 2.46
C LEU A 108 13.36 5.10 3.87
N SER A 109 14.21 6.06 4.23
CA SER A 109 14.21 6.74 5.53
C SER A 109 12.84 7.35 5.85
N CYS A 110 12.27 8.12 4.92
CA CYS A 110 10.94 8.72 5.09
C CYS A 110 9.85 7.65 5.21
N ARG A 111 9.86 6.63 4.34
CA ARG A 111 8.86 5.56 4.35
C ARG A 111 8.84 4.81 5.68
N ILE A 112 10.00 4.47 6.22
CA ILE A 112 10.08 3.69 7.45
C ILE A 112 9.76 4.58 8.65
N SER A 113 10.52 5.67 8.83
CA SER A 113 10.47 6.48 10.06
C SER A 113 9.24 7.38 10.15
N LYS A 114 8.72 7.92 9.03
CA LYS A 114 7.60 8.87 9.05
C LYS A 114 6.24 8.25 8.74
N GLU A 115 6.23 7.06 8.11
CA GLU A 115 5.00 6.38 7.74
C GLU A 115 4.77 5.10 8.54
N HIS A 116 5.65 4.10 8.41
CA HIS A 116 5.46 2.81 9.09
C HIS A 116 5.51 2.93 10.61
N ASP A 117 6.45 3.71 11.14
CA ASP A 117 6.56 3.92 12.59
C ASP A 117 5.53 4.91 13.14
N ASN A 118 4.81 5.62 12.28
CA ASN A 118 3.88 6.67 12.68
C ASN A 118 2.44 6.12 12.86
N PRO A 119 1.92 6.04 14.10
CA PRO A 119 0.57 5.50 14.36
C PRO A 119 -0.53 6.31 13.66
N ARG A 120 -0.34 7.63 13.50
CA ARG A 120 -1.31 8.50 12.80
C ARG A 120 -1.36 8.20 11.31
N TYR A 121 -0.22 7.86 10.70
CA TYR A 121 -0.19 7.44 9.31
C TYR A 121 -0.88 6.09 9.15
N ARG A 122 -0.52 5.11 9.98
CA ARG A 122 -1.13 3.76 9.97
C ARG A 122 -2.64 3.80 10.15
N GLY A 123 -3.14 4.62 11.08
CA GLY A 123 -4.57 4.80 11.31
C GLY A 123 -5.34 5.40 10.12
N LYS A 124 -4.66 6.15 9.23
CA LYS A 124 -5.26 6.69 8.00
C LYS A 124 -5.12 5.75 6.81
N ASN A 125 -4.12 4.87 6.82
CA ASN A 125 -3.75 4.01 5.71
C ASN A 125 -3.82 2.54 6.15
N PRO A 126 -5.00 2.00 6.49
CA PRO A 126 -5.10 0.63 6.98
C PRO A 126 -4.56 -0.35 5.93
N SER A 127 -3.75 -1.31 6.38
CA SER A 127 -3.17 -2.38 5.55
C SER A 127 -3.01 -3.65 6.37
N LEU A 128 -2.90 -4.82 5.70
CA LEU A 128 -2.61 -6.09 6.36
C LEU A 128 -1.28 -6.02 7.12
N ASN A 129 -0.25 -5.38 6.55
CA ASN A 129 1.03 -5.12 7.22
C ASN A 129 0.86 -4.44 8.58
N TYR A 130 0.05 -3.37 8.64
CA TYR A 130 -0.19 -2.66 9.90
C TYR A 130 -1.03 -3.45 10.89
N LEU A 131 -1.92 -4.31 10.41
CA LEU A 131 -2.62 -5.25 11.29
C LEU A 131 -1.63 -6.26 11.88
N CYS A 132 -0.76 -6.87 11.07
CA CYS A 132 0.32 -7.74 11.55
C CYS A 132 1.18 -7.03 12.61
N GLN A 133 1.61 -5.81 12.33
CA GLN A 133 2.40 -5.00 13.26
C GLN A 133 1.69 -4.73 14.59
N SER A 134 0.35 -4.65 14.62
CA SER A 134 -0.41 -4.46 15.87
C SER A 134 -0.47 -5.71 16.75
N TYR A 135 -0.29 -6.89 16.17
CA TYR A 135 -0.23 -8.17 16.86
C TYR A 135 1.21 -8.61 17.19
N ALA A 136 2.20 -7.99 16.57
CA ALA A 136 3.58 -8.40 16.67
C ALA A 136 4.20 -8.06 18.03
N GLN A 137 4.96 -9.01 18.60
CA GLN A 137 5.80 -8.72 19.78
C GLN A 137 7.08 -7.97 19.36
N GLU A 138 7.57 -8.24 18.15
CA GLU A 138 8.73 -7.58 17.56
C GLU A 138 8.45 -7.28 16.09
N SER A 139 8.91 -6.13 15.61
CA SER A 139 8.97 -5.84 14.18
C SER A 139 10.29 -5.18 13.85
N PHE A 140 10.92 -5.60 12.76
CA PHE A 140 12.17 -5.02 12.29
C PHE A 140 12.21 -4.97 10.77
N PHE A 141 13.09 -4.12 10.25
CA PHE A 141 13.29 -3.94 8.81
C PHE A 141 14.65 -4.47 8.40
N VAL A 142 14.71 -5.09 7.23
CA VAL A 142 15.95 -5.36 6.50
C VAL A 142 15.85 -4.71 5.12
N LEU A 143 16.99 -4.30 4.57
CA LEU A 143 17.07 -3.56 3.31
C LEU A 143 17.82 -4.40 2.27
N PRO A 144 17.16 -5.34 1.56
CA PRO A 144 17.80 -6.15 0.53
C PRO A 144 18.23 -5.35 -0.71
N VAL A 145 17.73 -4.12 -0.86
CA VAL A 145 18.08 -3.21 -1.95
C VAL A 145 18.17 -1.79 -1.40
N LYS A 146 19.33 -1.16 -1.56
CA LYS A 146 19.53 0.28 -1.32
C LYS A 146 20.27 0.87 -2.51
N ASP A 147 19.69 1.88 -3.14
CA ASP A 147 20.34 2.58 -4.23
C ASP A 147 20.87 3.95 -3.78
N LEU A 148 22.10 3.95 -3.28
CA LEU A 148 22.79 5.18 -2.87
C LEU A 148 23.21 6.04 -4.08
N THR A 149 23.17 5.50 -5.29
CA THR A 149 23.57 6.21 -6.51
C THR A 149 22.43 7.03 -7.12
N GLY A 150 21.18 6.77 -6.71
CA GLY A 150 20.00 7.46 -7.22
C GLY A 150 19.64 7.08 -8.67
N THR A 151 20.06 5.91 -9.12
CA THR A 151 19.77 5.34 -10.44
C THR A 151 18.41 4.64 -10.52
N LEU A 152 17.86 4.21 -9.38
CA LEU A 152 16.59 3.52 -9.26
C LEU A 152 15.44 4.52 -9.17
N GLU A 153 14.83 4.79 -10.32
CA GLU A 153 13.67 5.65 -10.45
C GLU A 153 12.34 4.89 -10.34
N LYS A 154 11.24 5.63 -10.12
CA LYS A 154 9.89 5.06 -10.22
C LYS A 154 9.68 4.55 -11.65
N GLY A 155 9.37 3.27 -11.78
CA GLY A 155 9.12 2.71 -13.10
C GLY A 155 9.07 1.19 -13.13
N PRO A 156 9.13 0.61 -14.33
CA PRO A 156 9.05 -0.84 -14.54
C PRO A 156 10.17 -1.59 -13.82
N LEU A 157 11.41 -1.08 -13.82
CA LEU A 157 12.54 -1.74 -13.16
C LEU A 157 12.32 -1.84 -11.64
N MET A 158 11.85 -0.76 -11.02
CA MET A 158 11.52 -0.76 -9.59
C MET A 158 10.31 -1.67 -9.27
N ASN A 159 9.38 -1.90 -10.20
CA ASN A 159 8.30 -2.88 -10.02
C ASN A 159 8.86 -4.31 -10.07
N LEU A 160 9.73 -4.59 -11.05
CA LEU A 160 10.38 -5.89 -11.21
C LEU A 160 11.26 -6.24 -10.00
N LEU A 161 12.08 -5.28 -9.54
CA LEU A 161 12.98 -5.46 -8.40
C LEU A 161 12.18 -5.72 -7.10
N GLU A 162 11.11 -4.96 -6.87
CA GLU A 162 10.20 -5.22 -5.74
C GLU A 162 9.54 -6.60 -5.85
N GLN A 163 9.05 -6.99 -7.04
CA GLN A 163 8.47 -8.32 -7.26
C GLN A 163 9.46 -9.42 -6.92
N TRP A 164 10.68 -9.31 -7.46
CA TRP A 164 11.74 -10.29 -7.29
C TRP A 164 12.07 -10.50 -5.82
N VAL A 165 12.33 -9.41 -5.10
CA VAL A 165 12.58 -9.43 -3.65
C VAL A 165 11.37 -9.98 -2.90
N CYS A 166 10.15 -9.59 -3.26
CA CYS A 166 8.94 -10.10 -2.61
C CYS A 166 8.77 -11.62 -2.76
N VAL A 167 9.14 -12.18 -3.91
CA VAL A 167 9.09 -13.62 -4.17
C VAL A 167 10.20 -14.36 -3.42
N ILE A 168 11.41 -13.83 -3.40
CA ILE A 168 12.55 -14.40 -2.67
C ILE A 168 12.23 -14.51 -1.17
N PHE A 169 11.72 -13.42 -0.58
CA PHE A 169 11.39 -13.33 0.85
C PHE A 169 9.99 -13.84 1.21
N ARG A 170 9.25 -14.44 0.26
CA ARG A 170 7.92 -15.04 0.46
C ARG A 170 6.93 -14.08 1.13
N THR A 171 6.87 -12.85 0.62
CA THR A 171 6.02 -11.79 1.19
C THR A 171 4.63 -11.72 0.53
N LEU A 172 4.46 -12.32 -0.64
CA LEU A 172 3.19 -12.35 -1.38
C LEU A 172 2.22 -13.38 -0.82
N GLN A 173 0.92 -13.29 -1.15
CA GLN A 173 0.00 -14.40 -0.84
C GLN A 173 0.28 -15.61 -1.73
N SER A 174 -0.20 -16.77 -1.29
CA SER A 174 -0.05 -18.05 -2.02
C SER A 174 -0.46 -17.97 -3.49
N HIS A 175 -1.54 -17.25 -3.80
CA HIS A 175 -1.99 -17.08 -5.19
C HIS A 175 -0.96 -16.32 -6.03
N GLU A 176 -0.52 -15.14 -5.60
CA GLU A 176 0.48 -14.36 -6.32
C GLU A 176 1.84 -15.08 -6.38
N MET A 177 2.20 -15.84 -5.33
CA MET A 177 3.37 -16.71 -5.35
C MET A 177 3.29 -17.77 -6.45
N SER A 178 2.12 -18.40 -6.64
CA SER A 178 1.90 -19.42 -7.69
C SER A 178 2.01 -18.86 -9.12
N LEU A 179 1.75 -17.57 -9.28
CA LEU A 179 1.90 -16.87 -10.56
C LEU A 179 3.33 -16.37 -10.79
N SER A 180 4.10 -16.21 -9.72
CA SER A 180 5.43 -15.60 -9.74
C SER A 180 6.58 -16.60 -9.70
N LEU A 181 6.26 -17.89 -9.73
CA LEU A 181 7.22 -19.00 -9.73
C LEU A 181 6.84 -20.02 -10.80
N PRO A 182 7.83 -20.77 -11.33
CA PRO A 182 7.54 -22.01 -12.04
C PRO A 182 6.75 -22.97 -11.14
N ALA A 183 5.90 -23.81 -11.74
CA ALA A 183 5.03 -24.72 -11.00
C ALA A 183 5.83 -25.67 -10.09
N GLU A 184 6.98 -26.14 -10.58
CA GLU A 184 7.92 -26.99 -9.85
C GLU A 184 8.47 -26.27 -8.63
N ALA A 185 8.86 -25.00 -8.78
CA ALA A 185 9.40 -24.18 -7.69
C ALA A 185 8.31 -23.88 -6.64
N PHE A 186 7.10 -23.54 -7.08
CA PHE A 186 5.97 -23.31 -6.19
C PHE A 186 5.63 -24.56 -5.35
N ALA A 187 5.66 -25.74 -5.95
CA ALA A 187 5.40 -27.00 -5.26
C ALA A 187 6.41 -27.35 -4.17
N MET A 188 7.58 -26.71 -4.15
CA MET A 188 8.61 -26.89 -3.13
C MET A 188 8.39 -26.04 -1.89
N LEU A 189 7.44 -25.08 -1.93
CA LEU A 189 7.17 -24.20 -0.80
C LEU A 189 6.34 -24.89 0.26
N SER A 190 6.70 -24.70 1.53
CA SER A 190 5.91 -25.18 2.65
C SER A 190 4.62 -24.36 2.79
N SER A 191 3.58 -24.94 3.40
CA SER A 191 2.36 -24.18 3.72
C SER A 191 2.65 -22.99 4.63
N VAL A 192 3.59 -23.13 5.57
CA VAL A 192 4.03 -22.06 6.47
C VAL A 192 4.58 -20.87 5.67
N ASP A 193 5.42 -21.13 4.67
CA ASP A 193 5.98 -20.06 3.83
C ASP A 193 4.91 -19.34 3.01
N LEU A 194 3.96 -20.10 2.46
CA LEU A 194 2.84 -19.57 1.67
C LEU A 194 1.87 -18.73 2.52
N ASP A 195 1.78 -19.01 3.82
CA ASP A 195 0.91 -18.29 4.75
C ASP A 195 1.60 -17.09 5.42
N SER A 196 2.92 -16.99 5.37
CA SER A 196 3.69 -15.93 6.03
C SER A 196 3.63 -14.55 5.32
N GLY A 197 3.17 -14.50 4.05
CA GLY A 197 3.18 -13.26 3.27
C GLY A 197 2.07 -12.26 3.65
N ALA A 198 2.41 -10.99 3.79
CA ALA A 198 1.48 -9.88 4.10
C ALA A 198 1.20 -8.93 2.91
N ASN A 199 1.83 -9.12 1.76
CA ASN A 199 1.55 -8.34 0.54
C ASN A 199 0.26 -8.81 -0.10
N LEU A 200 -0.68 -7.87 -0.29
CA LEU A 200 -2.01 -8.12 -0.87
C LEU A 200 -2.08 -7.90 -2.37
N ARG A 201 -1.09 -7.20 -2.95
CA ARG A 201 -1.02 -6.91 -4.37
C ARG A 201 0.40 -7.22 -4.82
N GLU A 202 0.53 -7.90 -5.95
CA GLU A 202 1.81 -8.06 -6.60
C GLU A 202 2.41 -6.70 -7.02
N PRO A 203 3.70 -6.47 -6.76
CA PRO A 203 4.45 -5.32 -7.26
C PRO A 203 4.34 -5.05 -8.76
N LEU A 204 4.31 -6.08 -9.61
CA LEU A 204 4.19 -5.89 -11.07
C LEU A 204 2.87 -5.23 -11.49
N ALA A 205 1.84 -5.29 -10.66
CA ALA A 205 0.58 -4.61 -10.91
C ALA A 205 0.60 -3.12 -10.51
N GLN A 206 1.66 -2.61 -9.86
CA GLN A 206 1.68 -1.21 -9.43
C GLN A 206 1.59 -0.26 -10.63
N TRP A 207 0.78 0.80 -10.47
CA TRP A 207 0.42 1.78 -11.52
C TRP A 207 -0.44 1.27 -12.69
N ILE A 208 -0.72 -0.02 -12.74
CA ILE A 208 -1.69 -0.60 -13.68
C ILE A 208 -3.11 -0.44 -13.11
N SER A 209 -4.05 -0.07 -13.98
CA SER A 209 -5.45 0.11 -13.59
C SER A 209 -6.10 -1.22 -13.17
N TRP A 210 -7.26 -1.10 -12.52
CA TRP A 210 -8.01 -2.26 -12.06
C TRP A 210 -8.65 -3.07 -13.18
N GLY A 211 -9.05 -2.41 -14.28
CA GLY A 211 -9.60 -3.09 -15.45
C GLY A 211 -8.56 -3.97 -16.14
N GLU A 212 -7.30 -3.53 -16.12
CA GLU A 212 -6.16 -4.23 -16.71
C GLU A 212 -5.53 -5.25 -15.76
N TYR A 213 -5.81 -5.14 -14.46
CA TYR A 213 -5.30 -6.04 -13.43
C TYR A 213 -6.39 -6.52 -12.45
N PRO A 214 -7.34 -7.37 -12.89
CA PRO A 214 -8.53 -7.75 -12.11
C PRO A 214 -8.25 -8.79 -11.01
N GLU A 215 -7.05 -9.37 -10.95
CA GLU A 215 -6.66 -10.45 -10.02
C GLU A 215 -6.68 -10.03 -8.53
N ARG A 216 -6.91 -8.74 -8.25
CA ARG A 216 -6.96 -8.13 -6.91
C ARG A 216 -8.04 -8.61 -5.96
N LYS A 217 -8.93 -9.57 -6.29
CA LYS A 217 -9.91 -9.94 -5.25
C LYS A 217 -9.09 -10.50 -4.09
N HIS A 218 -9.40 -10.06 -2.87
CA HIS A 218 -8.82 -10.55 -1.62
C HIS A 218 -9.21 -12.02 -1.40
N PHE A 219 -8.92 -12.86 -2.39
CA PHE A 219 -9.45 -14.20 -2.58
C PHE A 219 -9.04 -15.00 -1.36
N GLY A 220 -10.05 -15.47 -0.66
CA GLY A 220 -9.83 -16.41 0.42
C GLY A 220 -9.09 -15.86 1.63
N LEU A 221 -8.81 -14.56 1.79
CA LEU A 221 -8.16 -14.07 3.03
C LEU A 221 -8.97 -14.44 4.27
N SER A 222 -10.29 -14.38 4.17
CA SER A 222 -11.20 -14.84 5.23
C SER A 222 -11.20 -16.35 5.49
N GLN A 223 -10.70 -17.13 4.53
CA GLN A 223 -10.57 -18.58 4.57
C GLN A 223 -9.11 -18.99 4.80
N SER A 224 -8.19 -18.03 4.91
CA SER A 224 -6.78 -18.29 5.18
C SER A 224 -6.66 -19.01 6.52
N PRO A 225 -5.73 -19.96 6.67
CA PRO A 225 -5.48 -20.58 7.97
C PRO A 225 -4.95 -19.59 9.00
N HIS A 226 -4.34 -18.47 8.57
CA HIS A 226 -3.79 -17.46 9.46
C HIS A 226 -4.88 -16.49 9.97
N TYR A 227 -5.08 -16.42 11.28
CA TYR A 227 -6.18 -15.67 11.90
C TYR A 227 -6.16 -14.16 11.57
N ILE A 228 -4.98 -13.52 11.53
CA ILE A 228 -4.84 -12.11 11.14
C ILE A 228 -5.32 -11.85 9.71
N LYS A 229 -4.99 -12.74 8.76
CA LYS A 229 -5.50 -12.64 7.39
C LYS A 229 -7.02 -12.79 7.35
N GLN A 230 -7.58 -13.68 8.19
CA GLN A 230 -9.03 -13.81 8.31
C GLN A 230 -9.67 -12.54 8.83
N GLU A 231 -9.11 -11.94 9.87
CA GLU A 231 -9.58 -10.69 10.46
C GLU A 231 -9.55 -9.56 9.44
N TRP A 232 -8.43 -9.41 8.73
CA TRP A 232 -8.30 -8.44 7.65
C TRP A 232 -9.34 -8.68 6.55
N GLY A 233 -9.54 -9.94 6.14
CA GLY A 233 -10.58 -10.31 5.17
C GLY A 233 -12.00 -9.96 5.64
N ARG A 234 -12.30 -10.07 6.94
CA ARG A 234 -13.58 -9.61 7.52
C ARG A 234 -13.68 -8.09 7.50
N PHE A 235 -12.63 -7.38 7.91
CA PHE A 235 -12.57 -5.92 7.90
C PHE A 235 -12.85 -5.35 6.50
N VAL A 236 -12.15 -5.85 5.47
CA VAL A 236 -12.33 -5.38 4.09
C VAL A 236 -13.76 -5.60 3.60
N ARG A 237 -14.33 -6.79 3.81
CA ARG A 237 -15.72 -7.07 3.40
C ARG A 237 -16.75 -6.20 4.10
N ASN A 238 -16.55 -5.92 5.39
CA ASN A 238 -17.44 -5.03 6.13
C ASN A 238 -17.37 -3.61 5.55
N LYS A 239 -16.15 -3.12 5.24
CA LYS A 239 -15.93 -1.82 4.61
C LYS A 239 -16.57 -1.74 3.21
N GLU A 240 -16.41 -2.77 2.38
CA GLU A 240 -17.06 -2.84 1.06
C GLU A 240 -18.59 -2.86 1.17
N LYS A 241 -19.14 -3.60 2.13
CA LYS A 241 -20.58 -3.63 2.40
C LYS A 241 -21.09 -2.24 2.81
N GLU A 242 -20.39 -1.57 3.73
CA GLU A 242 -20.72 -0.19 4.13
C GLU A 242 -20.66 0.78 2.95
N ASP A 243 -19.61 0.72 2.14
CA ASP A 243 -19.45 1.58 0.97
C ASP A 243 -20.52 1.31 -0.09
N ASN A 244 -20.94 0.06 -0.29
CA ASN A 244 -22.05 -0.29 -1.17
C ASN A 244 -23.39 0.24 -0.65
N ILE A 245 -23.65 0.13 0.66
CA ILE A 245 -24.83 0.73 1.28
C ILE A 245 -24.81 2.25 1.09
N ARG A 246 -23.68 2.91 1.35
CA ARG A 246 -23.50 4.36 1.14
C ARG A 246 -23.77 4.76 -0.31
N ARG A 247 -23.24 4.02 -1.29
CA ARG A 247 -23.48 4.26 -2.72
C ARG A 247 -24.95 4.07 -3.09
N LYS A 248 -25.63 3.08 -2.50
CA LYS A 248 -27.06 2.84 -2.73
C LYS A 248 -27.90 4.00 -2.18
N LEU A 249 -27.67 4.40 -0.93
CA LEU A 249 -28.35 5.54 -0.31
C LEU A 249 -28.15 6.83 -1.12
N TYR A 250 -26.93 7.07 -1.60
CA TYR A 250 -26.65 8.22 -2.47
C TYR A 250 -27.46 8.18 -3.79
N LYS A 251 -27.52 7.01 -4.46
CA LYS A 251 -28.33 6.84 -5.68
C LYS A 251 -29.83 7.01 -5.42
N GLU A 252 -30.29 6.74 -4.21
CA GLU A 252 -31.68 6.90 -3.77
C GLU A 252 -31.99 8.33 -3.31
N GLY A 253 -31.06 9.28 -3.47
CA GLY A 253 -31.27 10.69 -3.15
C GLY A 253 -31.07 11.06 -1.68
N TYR A 254 -30.60 10.13 -0.86
CA TYR A 254 -30.21 10.48 0.52
C TYR A 254 -28.91 11.31 0.48
N PRO A 255 -28.87 12.48 1.14
CA PRO A 255 -27.67 13.30 1.19
C PRO A 255 -26.51 12.51 1.78
N TYR A 256 -25.32 12.68 1.21
CA TYR A 256 -24.09 12.18 1.81
C TYR A 256 -23.90 12.90 3.15
N VAL A 257 -24.28 12.26 4.24
CA VAL A 257 -23.91 12.71 5.58
C VAL A 257 -22.54 12.06 5.84
N PRO A 258 -21.41 12.79 5.70
CA PRO A 258 -20.15 12.28 6.23
C PRO A 258 -20.39 11.93 7.71
N PRO A 259 -19.74 10.89 8.25
CA PRO A 259 -19.84 10.62 9.68
C PRO A 259 -19.60 11.94 10.43
N PRO A 260 -20.42 12.29 11.43
CA PRO A 260 -20.28 13.55 12.14
C PRO A 260 -18.82 13.69 12.55
N TYR A 261 -18.24 14.86 12.29
CA TYR A 261 -16.87 15.15 12.67
C TYR A 261 -16.73 14.90 14.17
N ILE A 262 -16.11 13.79 14.55
CA ILE A 262 -15.79 13.53 15.95
C ILE A 262 -14.65 14.48 16.30
N PRO A 263 -14.86 15.50 17.15
CA PRO A 263 -13.82 16.44 17.50
C PRO A 263 -12.62 15.66 18.05
N ARG A 264 -11.42 15.90 17.52
CA ARG A 264 -10.18 15.27 17.98
C ARG A 264 -9.71 15.76 19.37
N ARG A 265 -10.58 16.46 20.10
CA ARG A 265 -10.34 16.96 21.45
C ARG A 265 -11.50 16.51 22.35
N PRO A 266 -11.22 16.18 23.62
CA PRO A 266 -12.25 15.77 24.55
C PRO A 266 -13.34 16.85 24.59
N VAL A 267 -14.55 16.47 24.20
CA VAL A 267 -15.72 17.34 24.28
C VAL A 267 -15.94 17.64 25.76
N PRO A 268 -16.04 18.90 26.20
CA PRO A 268 -16.47 19.22 27.54
C PRO A 268 -17.84 18.56 27.75
N TRP A 269 -18.03 17.85 28.87
CA TRP A 269 -19.11 16.89 29.08
C TRP A 269 -20.52 17.51 29.14
N ASN A 270 -20.66 18.81 28.90
CA ASN A 270 -21.90 19.56 29.01
C ASN A 270 -22.15 20.31 27.69
N PHE A 271 -23.04 19.78 26.86
CA PHE A 271 -23.68 20.52 25.76
C PHE A 271 -25.19 20.24 25.78
N THR A 272 -25.97 21.15 25.21
CA THR A 272 -27.43 20.99 25.05
C THR A 272 -27.79 21.06 23.58
N MET A 273 -28.70 20.21 23.13
CA MET A 273 -29.23 20.22 21.77
C MET A 273 -30.51 21.05 21.74
N ILE A 274 -30.58 22.08 20.90
CA ILE A 274 -31.78 22.90 20.67
C ILE A 274 -32.03 22.95 19.16
N ASN A 275 -33.20 22.49 18.70
CA ASN A 275 -33.59 22.48 17.28
C ASN A 275 -32.58 21.80 16.32
N GLY A 276 -31.82 20.81 16.81
CA GLY A 276 -30.80 20.11 16.02
C GLY A 276 -29.41 20.77 16.02
N GLU A 277 -29.25 21.90 16.71
CA GLU A 277 -27.97 22.60 16.88
C GLU A 277 -27.38 22.35 18.27
N ILE A 278 -26.04 22.25 18.34
CA ILE A 278 -25.29 22.03 19.58
C ILE A 278 -25.00 23.38 20.23
N HIS A 279 -25.52 23.59 21.44
CA HIS A 279 -25.23 24.75 22.29
C HIS A 279 -24.27 24.35 23.42
N TYR A 280 -23.18 25.08 23.55
CA TYR A 280 -22.24 24.96 24.66
C TYR A 280 -22.63 25.97 25.77
N PRO A 281 -22.50 25.61 27.06
CA PRO A 281 -22.63 26.57 28.15
C PRO A 281 -21.64 27.71 27.94
N ALA A 282 -22.09 28.95 28.13
CA ALA A 282 -21.26 30.13 27.97
C ALA A 282 -20.11 30.08 29.00
N ASP A 283 -18.90 29.74 28.55
CA ASP A 283 -17.68 29.88 29.32
C ASP A 283 -17.22 31.35 29.20
N GLU A 284 -17.20 32.07 30.32
CA GLU A 284 -16.74 33.47 30.40
C GLU A 284 -15.25 33.63 30.01
N ASN A 285 -14.49 32.53 29.94
CA ASN A 285 -13.09 32.51 29.47
C ASN A 285 -12.94 32.13 27.99
N TRP A 286 -14.03 31.95 27.26
CA TRP A 286 -13.98 31.72 25.81
C TRP A 286 -13.68 33.04 25.08
N PRO A 287 -12.78 33.07 24.09
CA PRO A 287 -12.51 34.32 23.37
C PRO A 287 -13.82 34.84 22.75
N PRO A 288 -14.04 36.17 22.75
CA PRO A 288 -15.26 36.74 22.20
C PRO A 288 -15.44 36.27 20.76
N SER A 289 -16.69 35.99 20.39
CA SER A 289 -17.08 35.66 19.02
C SER A 289 -16.44 36.65 18.06
N HIS A 290 -15.73 36.14 17.04
CA HIS A 290 -15.10 36.96 16.01
C HIS A 290 -16.10 38.01 15.48
N PRO A 291 -15.67 39.26 15.25
CA PRO A 291 -16.55 40.25 14.63
C PRO A 291 -17.08 39.72 13.29
N PRO A 292 -18.31 40.13 12.88
CA PRO A 292 -18.87 39.73 11.62
C PRO A 292 -17.89 40.07 10.50
N LEU A 293 -17.44 39.01 9.88
CA LEU A 293 -16.50 38.99 8.79
C LEU A 293 -17.19 39.69 7.57
N PRO A 294 -16.56 40.69 6.88
CA PRO A 294 -17.06 41.31 5.64
C PRO A 294 -17.47 40.29 4.57
N PRO A 295 -18.21 40.65 3.50
CA PRO A 295 -18.53 39.69 2.43
C PRO A 295 -17.23 39.17 1.77
N TYR A 296 -16.82 37.94 2.13
CA TYR A 296 -15.59 37.31 1.67
C TYR A 296 -15.79 36.61 0.32
N THR A 297 -14.87 36.92 -0.61
CA THR A 297 -14.54 36.12 -1.80
C THR A 297 -14.04 34.73 -1.38
N GLY A 298 -14.65 33.66 -1.91
CA GLY A 298 -14.16 32.30 -1.74
C GLY A 298 -12.83 32.10 -2.49
N SER A 299 -11.90 31.32 -1.91
CA SER A 299 -10.66 30.94 -2.59
C SER A 299 -10.82 29.56 -3.23
N LEU A 300 -10.60 29.47 -4.53
CA LEU A 300 -10.53 28.19 -5.24
C LEU A 300 -9.29 27.41 -4.76
N SER A 301 -9.48 26.20 -4.25
CA SER A 301 -8.38 25.31 -3.90
C SER A 301 -8.63 23.95 -4.54
N ARG A 302 -7.79 23.58 -5.52
CA ARG A 302 -7.83 22.26 -6.15
C ARG A 302 -7.21 21.23 -5.20
N TRP A 303 -8.02 20.31 -4.69
CA TRP A 303 -7.53 19.17 -3.91
C TRP A 303 -7.56 17.90 -4.75
N ASN A 304 -6.39 17.35 -5.08
CA ASN A 304 -6.27 16.04 -5.74
C ASN A 304 -6.25 14.95 -4.66
N TRP A 305 -7.23 14.05 -4.68
CA TRP A 305 -7.25 12.86 -3.81
C TRP A 305 -7.44 11.60 -4.65
N GLY A 306 -6.38 10.81 -4.79
CA GLY A 306 -6.43 9.48 -5.41
C GLY A 306 -6.63 9.47 -6.94
N SER A 307 -6.33 8.32 -7.54
CA SER A 307 -6.27 8.07 -8.99
C SER A 307 -7.64 7.91 -9.68
N ASN A 308 -8.73 8.41 -9.10
CA ASN A 308 -10.06 8.37 -9.70
C ASN A 308 -10.46 9.78 -10.14
N TYR A 309 -10.43 10.01 -11.45
CA TYR A 309 -10.59 11.29 -12.12
C TYR A 309 -12.04 11.83 -12.21
N SER A 310 -12.97 11.40 -11.35
CA SER A 310 -14.41 11.60 -11.66
C SER A 310 -15.15 12.74 -10.94
N ASP A 311 -14.63 13.31 -9.85
CA ASP A 311 -15.39 14.32 -9.08
C ASP A 311 -14.54 15.51 -8.64
N TYR A 312 -15.03 16.72 -8.91
CA TYR A 312 -14.50 17.96 -8.35
C TYR A 312 -15.09 18.20 -6.96
N GLN A 313 -14.26 18.71 -6.04
CA GLN A 313 -14.71 19.10 -4.70
C GLN A 313 -14.47 20.59 -4.49
N PHE A 314 -15.53 21.29 -4.04
CA PHE A 314 -15.48 22.69 -3.68
C PHE A 314 -15.72 22.84 -2.19
N MET A 315 -15.07 23.84 -1.61
CA MET A 315 -15.34 24.28 -0.26
C MET A 315 -15.89 25.69 -0.33
N VAL A 316 -17.20 25.83 -0.11
CA VAL A 316 -17.86 27.13 -0.02
C VAL A 316 -18.41 27.24 1.39
N GLN A 317 -17.92 28.19 2.18
CA GLN A 317 -18.42 28.47 3.53
C GLN A 317 -18.55 27.20 4.40
N PHE A 318 -17.49 26.38 4.43
CA PHE A 318 -17.41 25.12 5.20
C PHE A 318 -18.34 23.99 4.73
N VAL A 319 -19.05 24.18 3.62
CA VAL A 319 -19.81 23.14 2.94
C VAL A 319 -18.91 22.48 1.88
N HIS A 320 -18.77 21.16 1.98
CA HIS A 320 -18.15 20.34 0.93
C HIS A 320 -19.18 20.08 -0.17
N LEU A 321 -18.99 20.70 -1.33
CA LEU A 321 -19.77 20.41 -2.53
C LEU A 321 -18.98 19.42 -3.39
N ARG A 322 -19.61 18.31 -3.77
CA ARG A 322 -19.09 17.41 -4.82
C ARG A 322 -19.85 17.68 -6.11
N VAL A 323 -19.12 17.98 -7.18
CA VAL A 323 -19.69 18.15 -8.51
C VAL A 323 -19.05 17.12 -9.43
N SER A 324 -19.90 16.33 -10.07
CA SER A 324 -19.49 15.35 -11.08
C SER A 324 -18.84 16.07 -12.27
N THR A 325 -17.81 15.49 -12.87
CA THR A 325 -17.15 16.00 -14.10
C THR A 325 -18.16 16.35 -15.21
N SER A 326 -19.20 15.53 -15.36
CA SER A 326 -20.27 15.74 -16.35
C SER A 326 -21.06 17.05 -16.22
N TYR A 327 -20.99 17.71 -15.05
CA TYR A 327 -21.59 19.03 -14.79
C TYR A 327 -20.58 20.18 -14.95
N ILE A 328 -19.28 19.91 -14.75
CA ILE A 328 -18.21 20.92 -14.89
C ILE A 328 -17.91 21.17 -16.36
N ASP A 329 -17.91 20.12 -17.19
CA ASP A 329 -17.72 20.23 -18.64
C ASP A 329 -18.87 21.00 -19.35
N ARG A 330 -19.89 21.45 -18.60
CA ARG A 330 -21.01 22.28 -19.06
C ARG A 330 -20.98 23.71 -18.53
N LEU A 331 -20.02 24.06 -17.67
CA LEU A 331 -19.83 25.42 -17.18
C LEU A 331 -18.98 26.16 -18.21
N GLU A 332 -19.55 27.18 -18.85
CA GLU A 332 -18.76 28.10 -19.68
C GLU A 332 -17.84 28.94 -18.78
N ASP A 333 -16.64 29.27 -19.27
CA ASP A 333 -15.51 29.86 -18.51
C ASP A 333 -15.89 31.08 -17.63
N ASP A 334 -16.96 31.79 -17.95
CA ASP A 334 -17.43 32.97 -17.21
C ASP A 334 -18.28 32.64 -15.96
N SER A 335 -18.47 31.37 -15.62
CA SER A 335 -19.35 30.92 -14.51
C SER A 335 -18.60 30.37 -13.28
N ILE A 336 -17.28 30.54 -13.19
CA ILE A 336 -16.45 30.06 -12.07
C ILE A 336 -16.09 31.17 -11.08
#